data_AF-U1G902-F1
#
_entry.id   AF-U1G902-F1
#
_cell.length_a   1.000
_cell.length_b   1.000
_cell.length_c   1.000
_cell.angle_alpha   90.00
_cell.angle_beta   90.00
_cell.angle_gamma   90.00
#
_symmetry.space_group_name_H-M   'P 1'
#
loop_
_entity.id
_entity.type
_entity.pdbx_description
1 polymer ?
#
loop_
_entity_poly.entity_id
_entity_poly.type
_entity_poly.pdbx_seq_one_letter_code
_entity_poly.pdbx_strand_id
1 'polypeptide(L)'
;MDAVKQVLTARVSRLSALKAANIGTPRFIAQLESTIKIYGEIMKVEPANIRETTQHIQALMDALDDYWAKMFPSFDSAAVLYTRMSMQRQFVTSKLLEDYLDIPYVVSPHLVWLARSQGDPTDREQAAQFLGIKLDDTEKFYHGNVTSTLHEMLLDPDHVAVKLRAAAARNGQPASDIQPLIDRCEWASLASALVKDRILVDKLIAKSDLYDTRKRLHRSIDRVQEKYFDTLISPERFVISSRAGALSAKVAKQASIPPSMEAPPPYSDLAETETTNQKE
;
A
#
# COMPACT_ATOMS: atom_id res chain seq x y z
N MET A 1 1.94 26.14 -41.10
CA MET A 1 1.87 24.67 -40.88
C MET A 1 3.18 24.15 -40.27
N ASP A 2 4.33 24.54 -40.84
CA ASP A 2 5.64 24.16 -40.30
C ASP A 2 5.93 24.72 -38.90
N ALA A 3 5.49 25.94 -38.60
CA ALA A 3 5.67 26.56 -37.27
C ALA A 3 5.02 25.75 -36.14
N VAL A 4 3.84 25.17 -36.37
CA VAL A 4 3.14 24.36 -35.36
C VAL A 4 3.87 23.03 -35.16
N LYS A 5 4.25 22.36 -36.25
CA LYS A 5 5.02 21.11 -36.18
C LYS A 5 6.38 21.32 -35.52
N GLN A 6 7.03 22.47 -35.74
CA GLN A 6 8.27 22.85 -35.06
C GLN A 6 8.05 23.07 -33.55
N VAL A 7 6.98 23.78 -33.15
CA VAL A 7 6.64 23.99 -31.73
C VAL A 7 6.33 22.66 -31.04
N LEU A 8 5.55 21.77 -31.65
CA LEU A 8 5.26 20.45 -31.10
C LEU A 8 6.52 19.58 -30.98
N THR A 9 7.38 19.58 -32.01
CA THR A 9 8.67 18.87 -31.99
C THR A 9 9.55 19.36 -30.85
N ALA A 10 9.75 20.68 -30.72
CA ALA A 10 10.57 21.26 -29.65
C ALA A 10 10.04 20.90 -28.25
N ARG A 11 8.70 20.88 -28.08
CA ARG A 11 8.05 20.50 -26.82
C ARG A 11 8.24 19.01 -26.51
N VAL A 12 8.04 18.12 -27.48
CA VAL A 12 8.31 16.68 -27.32
C VAL A 12 9.77 16.43 -26.97
N SER A 13 10.70 17.13 -27.61
CA SER A 13 12.13 17.03 -27.30
C SER A 13 12.44 17.45 -25.86
N ARG A 14 11.85 18.57 -25.37
CA ARG A 14 12.04 19.02 -23.99
C ARG A 14 11.49 18.03 -22.97
N LEU A 15 10.27 17.53 -23.17
CA LEU A 15 9.66 16.54 -22.27
C LEU A 15 10.42 15.20 -22.31
N SER A 16 10.91 14.80 -23.48
CA SER A 16 11.74 13.61 -23.63
C SER A 16 13.09 13.75 -22.92
N ALA A 17 13.70 14.94 -22.94
CA ALA A 17 14.92 15.23 -22.18
C ALA A 17 14.69 15.16 -20.67
N LEU A 18 13.56 15.72 -20.17
CA LEU A 18 13.19 15.62 -18.76
C LEU A 18 12.95 14.16 -18.33
N LYS A 19 12.24 13.38 -19.17
CA LYS A 19 12.06 11.95 -18.95
C LYS A 19 13.41 11.20 -18.94
N ALA A 20 14.30 11.51 -19.89
CA ALA A 20 15.61 10.86 -20.01
C ALA A 20 16.53 11.16 -18.83
N ALA A 21 16.41 12.36 -18.23
CA ALA A 21 17.10 12.70 -17.00
C ALA A 21 16.63 11.84 -15.81
N ASN A 22 15.47 11.19 -15.90
CA ASN A 22 14.86 10.37 -14.86
C ASN A 22 14.73 11.11 -13.52
N ILE A 23 14.49 12.42 -13.59
CA ILE A 23 14.29 13.30 -12.44
C ILE A 23 12.79 13.45 -12.24
N GLY A 24 12.29 12.99 -11.09
CA GLY A 24 10.88 13.13 -10.70
C GLY A 24 10.28 11.85 -10.12
N THR A 25 9.06 11.97 -9.59
CA THR A 25 8.30 10.84 -9.04
C THR A 25 7.80 9.90 -10.16
N PRO A 26 7.52 8.61 -9.89
CA PRO A 26 6.91 7.71 -10.87
C PRO A 26 5.65 8.29 -11.53
N ARG A 27 4.77 8.94 -10.76
CA ARG A 27 3.58 9.61 -11.28
C ARG A 27 3.93 10.70 -12.28
N PHE A 28 4.93 11.53 -11.97
CA PHE A 28 5.39 12.58 -12.87
C PHE A 28 5.93 11.98 -14.18
N ILE A 29 6.76 10.95 -14.10
CA ILE A 29 7.27 10.27 -15.30
C ILE A 29 6.13 9.69 -16.15
N ALA A 30 5.12 9.08 -15.53
CA ALA A 30 3.95 8.57 -16.25
C ALA A 30 3.14 9.68 -16.94
N GLN A 31 3.01 10.86 -16.29
CA GLN A 31 2.38 12.03 -16.91
C GLN A 31 3.19 12.51 -18.12
N LEU A 32 4.52 12.65 -17.99
CA LEU A 32 5.38 13.01 -19.12
C LEU A 32 5.23 12.02 -20.29
N GLU A 33 5.20 10.72 -20.01
CA GLU A 33 5.03 9.67 -21.02
C GLU A 33 3.70 9.74 -21.75
N SER A 34 2.60 9.88 -21.00
CA SER A 34 1.25 10.03 -21.56
C SER A 34 1.18 11.25 -22.47
N THR A 35 1.75 12.35 -22.01
CA THR A 35 1.80 13.62 -22.73
C THR A 35 2.62 13.51 -24.02
N ILE A 36 3.84 12.95 -23.97
CA ILE A 36 4.68 12.71 -25.16
C ILE A 36 3.93 11.86 -26.19
N LYS A 37 3.20 10.82 -25.73
CA LYS A 37 2.40 9.97 -26.61
C LYS A 37 1.30 10.76 -27.32
N ILE A 38 0.52 11.56 -26.59
CA ILE A 38 -0.54 12.42 -27.15
C ILE A 38 0.06 13.34 -28.23
N TYR A 39 1.18 14.00 -27.94
CA TYR A 39 1.87 14.84 -28.93
C TYR A 39 2.30 14.07 -30.18
N GLY A 40 2.88 12.89 -30.01
CA GLY A 40 3.33 12.06 -31.12
C GLY A 40 2.19 11.56 -32.00
N GLU A 41 0.99 11.36 -31.43
CA GLU A 41 -0.22 11.01 -32.19
C GLU A 41 -0.76 12.23 -32.95
N ILE A 42 -0.84 13.41 -32.32
CA ILE A 42 -1.26 14.66 -32.98
C ILE A 42 -0.37 15.00 -34.18
N MET A 43 0.95 14.81 -34.06
CA MET A 43 1.89 15.07 -35.15
C MET A 43 1.64 14.21 -36.40
N LYS A 44 0.89 13.11 -36.27
CA LYS A 44 0.53 12.20 -37.37
C LYS A 44 -0.79 12.56 -38.05
N VAL A 45 -1.63 13.44 -37.46
CA VAL A 45 -2.95 13.81 -37.97
C VAL A 45 -2.91 15.20 -38.64
N GLU A 46 -3.62 15.35 -39.76
CA GLU A 46 -3.71 16.61 -40.52
C GLU A 46 -4.56 17.71 -39.83
N PRO A 47 -4.45 19.00 -40.23
CA PRO A 47 -4.46 20.18 -39.36
C PRO A 47 -5.73 20.60 -38.63
N ALA A 48 -6.87 19.91 -38.76
CA ALA A 48 -8.17 20.53 -38.51
C ALA A 48 -8.35 21.15 -37.11
N ASN A 49 -7.64 20.65 -36.07
CA ASN A 49 -7.76 21.12 -34.67
C ASN A 49 -6.46 21.62 -34.02
N ILE A 50 -5.46 22.05 -34.80
CA ILE A 50 -4.14 22.48 -34.28
C ILE A 50 -4.23 23.52 -33.14
N ARG A 51 -5.18 24.46 -33.21
CA ARG A 51 -5.30 25.57 -32.24
C ARG A 51 -5.80 25.10 -30.88
N GLU A 52 -6.88 24.32 -30.86
CA GLU A 52 -7.46 23.71 -29.65
C GLU A 52 -6.42 22.81 -28.97
N THR A 53 -5.71 22.02 -29.77
CA THR A 53 -4.64 21.16 -29.31
C THR A 53 -3.50 21.96 -28.67
N THR A 54 -3.05 23.05 -29.30
CA THR A 54 -1.98 23.92 -28.75
C THR A 54 -2.38 24.57 -27.41
N GLN A 55 -3.66 24.88 -27.22
CA GLN A 55 -4.18 25.39 -25.94
C GLN A 55 -4.23 24.32 -24.87
N HIS A 56 -4.72 23.12 -25.18
CA HIS A 56 -4.72 21.99 -24.25
C HIS A 56 -3.31 21.65 -23.76
N ILE A 57 -2.35 21.74 -24.67
CA ILE A 57 -0.93 21.58 -24.41
C ILE A 57 -0.38 22.65 -23.46
N GLN A 58 -0.71 23.91 -23.69
CA GLN A 58 -0.24 24.99 -22.82
C GLN A 58 -0.81 24.81 -21.42
N ALA A 59 -2.11 24.48 -21.32
CA ALA A 59 -2.75 24.19 -20.04
C ALA A 59 -2.08 23.02 -19.30
N LEU A 60 -1.62 21.99 -20.01
CA LEU A 60 -0.91 20.88 -19.39
C LEU A 60 0.53 21.25 -18.97
N MET A 61 1.24 22.08 -19.74
CA MET A 61 2.54 22.62 -19.34
C MET A 61 2.40 23.52 -18.11
N ASP A 62 1.41 24.40 -18.09
CA ASP A 62 1.11 25.26 -16.94
C ASP A 62 0.75 24.38 -15.74
N ALA A 63 -0.04 23.32 -15.93
CA ALA A 63 -0.36 22.36 -14.87
C ALA A 63 0.88 21.61 -14.35
N LEU A 64 1.85 21.29 -15.21
CA LEU A 64 3.12 20.69 -14.81
C LEU A 64 3.99 21.68 -14.04
N ASP A 65 4.11 22.93 -14.50
CA ASP A 65 4.87 23.96 -13.81
C ASP A 65 4.24 24.27 -12.43
N ASP A 66 2.92 24.38 -12.36
CA ASP A 66 2.15 24.49 -11.12
C ASP A 66 2.40 23.30 -10.19
N TYR A 67 2.40 22.09 -10.76
CA TYR A 67 2.64 20.86 -10.01
C TYR A 67 4.05 20.84 -9.42
N TRP A 68 5.07 21.25 -10.18
CA TRP A 68 6.44 21.38 -9.70
C TRP A 68 6.59 22.42 -8.61
N ALA A 69 5.96 23.58 -8.77
CA ALA A 69 5.95 24.62 -7.75
C ALA A 69 5.30 24.14 -6.44
N LYS A 70 4.28 23.28 -6.54
CA LYS A 70 3.57 22.69 -5.37
C LYS A 70 4.32 21.53 -4.73
N MET A 71 4.94 20.66 -5.53
CA MET A 71 5.61 19.44 -5.05
C MET A 71 7.06 19.68 -4.62
N PHE A 72 7.72 20.67 -5.23
CA PHE A 72 9.10 21.02 -5.00
C PHE A 72 9.26 22.53 -4.73
N PRO A 73 8.49 23.12 -3.79
CA PRO A 73 8.62 24.54 -3.44
C PRO A 73 10.04 24.89 -2.97
N SER A 74 10.79 23.90 -2.48
CA SER A 74 12.20 24.00 -2.12
C SER A 74 12.93 22.68 -2.36
N PHE A 75 14.27 22.73 -2.42
CA PHE A 75 15.10 21.52 -2.44
C PHE A 75 14.82 20.60 -1.24
N ASP A 76 14.64 21.19 -0.05
CA ASP A 76 14.36 20.44 1.18
C ASP A 76 13.03 19.67 1.09
N SER A 77 11.98 20.29 0.53
CA SER A 77 10.69 19.62 0.33
C SER A 77 10.77 18.43 -0.63
N ALA A 78 11.61 18.55 -1.68
CA ALA A 78 11.87 17.47 -2.62
C ALA A 78 12.58 16.30 -1.92
N ALA A 79 13.65 16.60 -1.17
CA ALA A 79 14.42 15.61 -0.44
C ALA A 79 13.52 14.84 0.55
N VAL A 80 12.68 15.56 1.30
CA VAL A 80 11.72 14.96 2.24
C VAL A 80 10.74 14.01 1.54
N LEU A 81 10.20 14.39 0.38
CA LEU A 81 9.33 13.51 -0.40
C LEU A 81 10.05 12.24 -0.84
N TYR A 82 11.27 12.36 -1.39
CA TYR A 82 12.05 11.19 -1.81
C TYR A 82 12.42 10.27 -0.64
N THR A 83 12.75 10.82 0.53
CA THR A 83 12.97 10.03 1.75
C THR A 83 11.70 9.27 2.13
N ARG A 84 10.53 9.92 2.14
CA ARG A 84 9.24 9.27 2.42
C ARG A 84 8.93 8.17 1.42
N MET A 85 9.13 8.42 0.13
CA MET A 85 8.93 7.41 -0.92
C MET A 85 9.86 6.21 -0.72
N SER A 86 11.12 6.45 -0.34
CA SER A 86 12.07 5.38 -0.03
C SER A 86 11.62 4.53 1.16
N MET A 87 11.18 5.18 2.25
CA MET A 87 10.64 4.48 3.43
C MET A 87 9.41 3.65 3.10
N GLN A 88 8.45 4.21 2.34
CA GLN A 88 7.25 3.48 1.91
C GLN A 88 7.61 2.32 0.98
N ARG A 89 8.55 2.53 0.05
CA ARG A 89 9.06 1.47 -0.84
C ARG A 89 9.65 0.32 -0.04
N GLN A 90 10.52 0.62 0.91
CA GLN A 90 11.16 -0.37 1.76
C GLN A 90 10.10 -1.15 2.54
N PHE A 91 9.18 -0.45 3.20
CA PHE A 91 8.10 -1.07 3.97
C PHE A 91 7.27 -2.04 3.11
N VAL A 92 6.72 -1.57 1.99
CA VAL A 92 5.84 -2.41 1.15
C VAL A 92 6.61 -3.58 0.55
N THR A 93 7.86 -3.35 0.10
CA THR A 93 8.70 -4.44 -0.43
C THR A 93 8.96 -5.48 0.65
N SER A 94 9.37 -5.07 1.85
CA SER A 94 9.62 -6.00 2.95
C SER A 94 8.37 -6.76 3.37
N LYS A 95 7.20 -6.13 3.39
CA LYS A 95 5.94 -6.82 3.66
C LYS A 95 5.61 -7.89 2.63
N LEU A 96 5.85 -7.64 1.35
CA LEU A 96 5.72 -8.66 0.31
C LEU A 96 6.73 -9.81 0.51
N LEU A 97 7.97 -9.52 0.92
CA LEU A 97 8.96 -10.56 1.22
C LEU A 97 8.56 -11.40 2.43
N GLU A 98 8.00 -10.78 3.45
CA GLU A 98 7.50 -11.47 4.64
C GLU A 98 6.30 -12.37 4.31
N ASP A 99 5.34 -11.85 3.52
CA ASP A 99 4.11 -12.58 3.16
C ASP A 99 4.38 -13.81 2.27
N TYR A 100 5.35 -13.72 1.35
CA TYR A 100 5.51 -14.70 0.27
C TYR A 100 6.84 -15.44 0.26
N LEU A 101 7.82 -15.01 1.06
CA LEU A 101 9.15 -15.61 1.15
C LEU A 101 9.62 -15.84 2.58
N ASP A 102 8.75 -15.63 3.57
CA ASP A 102 9.02 -15.81 5.01
C ASP A 102 10.26 -15.04 5.49
N ILE A 103 10.54 -13.88 4.89
CA ILE A 103 11.65 -13.01 5.30
C ILE A 103 11.12 -12.02 6.34
N PRO A 104 11.45 -12.16 7.63
CA PRO A 104 10.90 -11.30 8.68
C PRO A 104 11.39 -9.86 8.53
N TYR A 105 10.50 -8.91 8.81
CA TYR A 105 10.81 -7.49 8.76
C TYR A 105 10.23 -6.73 9.95
N VAL A 106 11.11 -6.07 10.69
CA VAL A 106 10.70 -5.13 11.75
C VAL A 106 10.38 -3.79 11.10
N VAL A 107 9.14 -3.34 11.30
CA VAL A 107 8.66 -2.09 10.72
C VAL A 107 9.22 -0.91 11.51
N SER A 108 9.65 0.13 10.79
CA SER A 108 10.11 1.38 11.41
C SER A 108 9.05 1.93 12.38
N PRO A 109 9.43 2.29 13.62
CA PRO A 109 8.51 2.90 14.58
C PRO A 109 7.79 4.13 13.99
N HIS A 110 8.46 4.90 13.15
CA HIS A 110 7.85 6.06 12.49
C HIS A 110 6.63 5.66 11.63
N LEU A 111 6.71 4.57 10.86
CA LEU A 111 5.59 4.10 10.04
C LEU A 111 4.45 3.52 10.88
N VAL A 112 4.79 2.86 12.01
CA VAL A 112 3.80 2.40 12.99
C VAL A 112 3.01 3.58 13.55
N TRP A 113 3.70 4.65 13.97
CA TRP A 113 3.05 5.85 14.50
C TRP A 113 2.28 6.64 13.45
N LEU A 114 2.76 6.68 12.20
CA LEU A 114 1.97 7.20 11.09
C LEU A 114 0.66 6.44 10.93
N ALA A 115 0.66 5.10 10.97
CA ALA A 115 -0.57 4.32 10.86
C ALA A 115 -1.54 4.58 12.04
N ARG A 116 -1.02 4.70 13.27
CA ARG A 116 -1.82 5.01 14.47
C ARG A 116 -2.45 6.39 14.46
N SER A 117 -1.90 7.33 13.71
CA SER A 117 -2.50 8.66 13.52
C SER A 117 -3.88 8.64 12.83
N GLN A 118 -4.29 7.47 12.32
CA GLN A 118 -5.62 7.17 11.77
C GLN A 118 -6.41 6.14 12.61
N GLY A 119 -5.91 5.80 13.80
CA GLY A 119 -6.49 4.82 14.70
C GLY A 119 -7.61 5.40 15.56
N ASP A 120 -7.90 4.71 16.67
CA ASP A 120 -8.82 5.19 17.68
C ASP A 120 -8.27 6.45 18.40
N PRO A 121 -9.09 7.16 19.20
CA PRO A 121 -8.66 8.39 19.87
C PRO A 121 -7.38 8.23 20.72
N THR A 122 -7.22 7.08 21.38
CA THR A 122 -6.05 6.82 22.25
C THR A 122 -4.79 6.65 21.41
N ASP A 123 -4.87 5.86 20.35
CA ASP A 123 -3.77 5.65 19.41
C ASP A 123 -3.37 6.96 18.72
N ARG A 124 -4.36 7.80 18.37
CA ARG A 124 -4.14 9.10 17.74
C ARG A 124 -3.44 10.09 18.67
N GLU A 125 -3.82 10.15 19.93
CA GLU A 125 -3.16 11.00 20.94
C GLU A 125 -1.69 10.60 21.12
N GLN A 126 -1.43 9.31 21.29
CA GLN A 126 -0.06 8.81 21.44
C GLN A 126 0.76 9.04 20.17
N ALA A 127 0.16 8.86 18.99
CA ALA A 127 0.82 9.15 17.71
C ALA A 127 1.14 10.65 17.56
N ALA A 128 0.22 11.53 17.93
CA ALA A 128 0.43 12.98 17.89
C ALA A 128 1.63 13.38 18.77
N GLN A 129 1.70 12.83 19.99
CA GLN A 129 2.81 13.06 20.91
C GLN A 129 4.14 12.55 20.36
N PHE A 130 4.19 11.32 19.85
CA PHE A 130 5.41 10.74 19.29
C PHE A 130 5.91 11.51 18.06
N LEU A 131 4.97 11.92 17.18
CA LEU A 131 5.28 12.64 15.96
C LEU A 131 5.57 14.13 16.20
N GLY A 132 5.34 14.64 17.42
CA GLY A 132 5.54 16.05 17.77
C GLY A 132 4.56 16.99 17.06
N ILE A 133 3.33 16.52 16.81
CA ILE A 133 2.27 17.29 16.12
C ILE A 133 1.06 17.46 17.04
N LYS A 134 0.18 18.42 16.70
CA LYS A 134 -1.10 18.56 17.38
C LYS A 134 -2.05 17.43 16.99
N LEU A 135 -2.92 17.02 17.91
CA LEU A 135 -3.92 15.97 17.65
C LEU A 135 -4.82 16.31 16.44
N ASP A 136 -5.22 17.57 16.31
CA ASP A 136 -6.06 18.03 15.19
C ASP A 136 -5.33 17.97 13.84
N ASP A 137 -3.99 17.94 13.84
CA ASP A 137 -3.16 17.89 12.64
C ASP A 137 -2.84 16.44 12.20
N THR A 138 -3.23 15.41 12.97
CA THR A 138 -2.82 14.02 12.70
C THR A 138 -3.27 13.52 11.33
N GLU A 139 -4.48 13.88 10.91
CA GLU A 139 -5.03 13.47 9.61
C GLU A 139 -4.31 14.14 8.45
N LYS A 140 -4.10 15.46 8.54
CA LYS A 140 -3.34 16.21 7.54
C LYS A 140 -1.90 15.70 7.44
N PHE A 141 -1.29 15.39 8.58
CA PHE A 141 0.04 14.82 8.65
C PHE A 141 0.07 13.43 7.99
N TYR A 142 -0.88 12.55 8.29
CA TYR A 142 -1.00 11.25 7.63
C TYR A 142 -1.12 11.40 6.12
N HIS A 143 -2.03 12.25 5.65
CA HIS A 143 -2.26 12.45 4.22
C HIS A 143 -0.99 12.94 3.52
N GLY A 144 -0.28 13.92 4.08
CA GLY A 144 0.96 14.45 3.49
C GLY A 144 2.15 13.49 3.52
N ASN A 145 2.21 12.55 4.47
CA ASN A 145 3.34 11.64 4.64
C ASN A 145 3.10 10.24 4.04
N VAL A 146 1.85 9.78 3.97
CA VAL A 146 1.47 8.45 3.51
C VAL A 146 0.69 8.54 2.20
N THR A 147 -0.52 9.10 2.23
CA THR A 147 -1.43 9.10 1.07
C THR A 147 -0.84 9.79 -0.16
N SER A 148 -0.37 11.04 -0.01
CA SER A 148 0.28 11.78 -1.09
C SER A 148 1.53 11.07 -1.60
N THR A 149 2.38 10.57 -0.70
CA THR A 149 3.60 9.81 -1.06
C THR A 149 3.27 8.58 -1.91
N LEU A 150 2.23 7.82 -1.54
CA LEU A 150 1.85 6.61 -2.27
C LEU A 150 1.24 6.91 -3.63
N HIS A 151 0.45 7.98 -3.74
CA HIS A 151 -0.03 8.49 -5.04
C HIS A 151 1.13 8.83 -5.98
N GLU A 152 2.18 9.46 -5.45
CA GLU A 152 3.38 9.79 -6.23
C GLU A 152 4.15 8.57 -6.71
N MET A 153 4.10 7.51 -5.93
CA MET A 153 4.66 6.20 -6.29
C MET A 153 3.74 5.37 -7.20
N LEU A 154 2.56 5.89 -7.56
CA LEU A 154 1.50 5.19 -8.28
C LEU A 154 0.99 3.93 -7.56
N LEU A 155 1.12 3.85 -6.24
CA LEU A 155 0.65 2.70 -5.45
C LEU A 155 -0.80 2.93 -4.98
N ASP A 156 -1.52 1.83 -4.71
CA ASP A 156 -2.86 1.87 -4.13
C ASP A 156 -2.75 2.27 -2.64
N PRO A 157 -3.18 3.50 -2.26
CA PRO A 157 -3.03 3.98 -0.89
C PRO A 157 -3.88 3.18 0.10
N ASP A 158 -5.05 2.69 -0.30
CA ASP A 158 -5.95 1.96 0.58
C ASP A 158 -5.38 0.59 0.92
N HIS A 159 -4.81 -0.09 -0.08
CA HIS A 159 -4.17 -1.38 0.13
C HIS A 159 -2.93 -1.29 1.03
N VAL A 160 -2.09 -0.28 0.81
CA VAL A 160 -0.91 -0.06 1.68
C VAL A 160 -1.33 0.39 3.07
N ALA A 161 -2.40 1.18 3.21
CA ALA A 161 -2.96 1.56 4.51
C ALA A 161 -3.48 0.36 5.31
N VAL A 162 -4.03 -0.67 4.65
CA VAL A 162 -4.39 -1.93 5.32
C VAL A 162 -3.14 -2.61 5.89
N LYS A 163 -2.06 -2.75 5.10
CA LYS A 163 -0.80 -3.35 5.57
C LYS A 163 -0.17 -2.54 6.70
N LEU A 164 -0.18 -1.21 6.63
CA LEU A 164 0.33 -0.32 7.69
C LEU A 164 -0.46 -0.48 9.00
N ARG A 165 -1.79 -0.54 8.93
CA ARG A 165 -2.63 -0.78 10.12
C ARG A 165 -2.40 -2.16 10.72
N ALA A 166 -2.27 -3.19 9.90
CA ALA A 166 -1.95 -4.54 10.35
C ALA A 166 -0.59 -4.59 11.08
N ALA A 167 0.43 -3.92 10.53
CA ALA A 167 1.73 -3.78 11.19
C ALA A 167 1.63 -3.01 12.52
N ALA A 168 0.84 -1.93 12.57
CA ALA A 168 0.69 -1.12 13.77
C ALA A 168 -0.04 -1.84 14.91
N ALA A 169 -1.05 -2.65 14.58
CA ALA A 169 -1.73 -3.52 15.53
C ALA A 169 -0.77 -4.53 16.20
N ARG A 170 0.35 -4.83 15.54
CA ARG A 170 1.41 -5.72 16.05
C ARG A 170 2.63 -4.98 16.59
N ASN A 171 2.54 -3.66 16.83
CA ASN A 171 3.68 -2.84 17.26
C ASN A 171 4.90 -2.95 16.31
N GLY A 172 4.67 -3.13 15.01
CA GLY A 172 5.73 -3.28 14.01
C GLY A 172 6.46 -4.62 14.03
N GLN A 173 5.98 -5.61 14.79
CA GLN A 173 6.57 -6.95 14.82
C GLN A 173 6.28 -7.74 13.53
N PRO A 174 7.24 -8.57 13.08
CA PRO A 174 7.07 -9.42 11.90
C PRO A 174 5.86 -10.35 12.03
N ALA A 175 4.97 -10.35 11.04
CA ALA A 175 3.95 -11.37 10.84
C ALA A 175 3.30 -11.25 9.46
N SER A 176 3.01 -12.39 8.84
CA SER A 176 2.28 -12.45 7.57
C SER A 176 0.91 -11.77 7.67
N ASP A 177 0.58 -10.97 6.66
CA ASP A 177 -0.74 -10.35 6.49
C ASP A 177 -1.71 -11.29 5.75
N ILE A 178 -1.21 -12.26 4.97
CA ILE A 178 -2.04 -13.19 4.20
C ILE A 178 -2.37 -14.49 4.96
N GLN A 179 -1.50 -14.92 5.89
CA GLN A 179 -1.71 -16.14 6.65
C GLN A 179 -3.00 -16.09 7.50
N PRO A 180 -3.33 -15.00 8.20
CA PRO A 180 -4.60 -14.89 8.93
C PRO A 180 -5.82 -15.03 8.01
N LEU A 181 -5.75 -14.52 6.77
CA LEU A 181 -6.83 -14.64 5.79
C LEU A 181 -7.04 -16.10 5.38
N ILE A 182 -5.95 -16.86 5.22
CA ILE A 182 -5.99 -18.30 4.93
C ILE A 182 -6.59 -19.06 6.12
N ASP A 183 -6.13 -18.79 7.34
CA ASP A 183 -6.55 -19.50 8.55
C ASP A 183 -8.04 -19.29 8.83
N ARG A 184 -8.55 -18.07 8.58
CA ARG A 184 -9.96 -17.72 8.73
C ARG A 184 -10.82 -18.04 7.51
N CYS A 185 -10.22 -18.60 6.45
CA CYS A 185 -10.89 -18.89 5.18
C CYS A 185 -11.56 -17.66 4.55
N GLU A 186 -10.96 -16.47 4.70
CA GLU A 186 -11.42 -15.21 4.12
C GLU A 186 -11.01 -15.11 2.63
N TRP A 187 -11.56 -15.99 1.80
CA TRP A 187 -11.09 -16.19 0.42
C TRP A 187 -11.19 -14.96 -0.47
N ALA A 188 -12.24 -14.15 -0.32
CA ALA A 188 -12.39 -12.91 -1.08
C ALA A 188 -11.32 -11.88 -0.71
N SER A 189 -11.01 -11.74 0.59
CA SER A 189 -9.94 -10.88 1.08
C SER A 189 -8.57 -11.36 0.58
N LEU A 190 -8.33 -12.67 0.61
CA LEU A 190 -7.10 -13.27 0.09
C LEU A 190 -6.96 -13.05 -1.43
N ALA A 191 -8.03 -13.25 -2.20
CA ALA A 191 -8.07 -12.99 -3.64
C ALA A 191 -7.72 -11.52 -3.95
N SER A 192 -8.31 -10.59 -3.20
CA SER A 192 -8.00 -9.15 -3.31
C SER A 192 -6.54 -8.86 -3.00
N ALA A 193 -6.02 -9.42 -1.90
CA ALA A 193 -4.63 -9.24 -1.49
C ALA A 193 -3.65 -9.75 -2.56
N LEU A 194 -3.87 -10.96 -3.12
CA LEU A 194 -3.00 -11.53 -4.15
C LEU A 194 -2.95 -10.67 -5.42
N VAL A 195 -4.11 -10.21 -5.90
CA VAL A 195 -4.20 -9.35 -7.10
C VAL A 195 -3.48 -8.02 -6.85
N LYS A 196 -3.76 -7.36 -5.73
CA LYS A 196 -3.16 -6.07 -5.39
C LYS A 196 -1.66 -6.18 -5.11
N ASP A 197 -1.22 -7.23 -4.42
CA ASP A 197 0.19 -7.49 -4.14
C ASP A 197 0.98 -7.77 -5.42
N ARG A 198 0.40 -8.47 -6.41
CA ARG A 198 1.01 -8.64 -7.73
C ARG A 198 1.27 -7.29 -8.41
N ILE A 199 0.27 -6.39 -8.37
CA ILE A 199 0.40 -5.03 -8.92
C ILE A 199 1.49 -4.24 -8.17
N LEU A 200 1.57 -4.37 -6.84
CA LEU A 200 2.63 -3.74 -6.05
C LEU A 200 4.03 -4.25 -6.46
N VAL A 201 4.20 -5.57 -6.63
CA VAL A 201 5.46 -6.17 -7.11
C VAL A 201 5.87 -5.57 -8.45
N ASP A 202 4.93 -5.48 -9.40
CA ASP A 202 5.19 -4.91 -10.71
C ASP A 202 5.60 -3.44 -10.60
N LYS A 203 4.88 -2.62 -9.83
CA LYS A 203 5.16 -1.19 -9.71
C LYS A 203 6.45 -0.88 -8.94
N LEU A 204 6.77 -1.64 -7.90
CA LEU A 204 7.92 -1.40 -7.04
C LEU A 204 9.24 -1.93 -7.61
N ILE A 205 9.18 -2.99 -8.43
CA ILE A 205 10.35 -3.76 -8.87
C ILE A 205 10.47 -3.81 -10.41
N ALA A 206 9.70 -3.00 -11.15
CA ALA A 206 9.69 -2.98 -12.62
C ALA A 206 11.06 -2.74 -13.29
N LYS A 207 12.01 -2.04 -12.64
CA LYS A 207 13.23 -1.53 -13.29
C LYS A 207 14.53 -1.60 -12.46
N SER A 208 14.62 -2.48 -11.46
CA SER A 208 15.78 -2.51 -10.53
C SER A 208 16.62 -3.78 -10.65
N ASP A 209 17.84 -3.72 -10.09
CA ASP A 209 18.77 -4.83 -9.81
C ASP A 209 18.15 -5.99 -9.00
N LEU A 210 16.92 -5.82 -8.52
CA LEU A 210 16.10 -6.79 -7.79
C LEU A 210 15.24 -7.67 -8.73
N TYR A 211 15.64 -7.86 -9.98
CA TYR A 211 14.89 -8.67 -10.96
C TYR A 211 14.61 -10.10 -10.46
N ASP A 212 15.59 -10.72 -9.80
CA ASP A 212 15.41 -12.05 -9.22
C ASP A 212 14.42 -12.06 -8.06
N THR A 213 14.42 -11.01 -7.23
CA THR A 213 13.44 -10.82 -6.16
C THR A 213 12.03 -10.71 -6.74
N ARG A 214 11.85 -9.92 -7.80
CA ARG A 214 10.56 -9.81 -8.51
C ARG A 214 10.06 -11.18 -8.98
N LYS A 215 10.91 -11.95 -9.65
CA LYS A 215 10.58 -13.30 -10.13
C LYS A 215 10.23 -14.25 -8.99
N ARG A 216 10.95 -14.18 -7.88
CA ARG A 216 10.66 -15.02 -6.69
C ARG A 216 9.30 -14.66 -6.09
N LEU A 217 9.03 -13.37 -5.91
CA LEU A 217 7.74 -12.89 -5.41
C LEU A 217 6.57 -13.32 -6.30
N HIS A 218 6.64 -13.09 -7.62
CA HIS A 218 5.57 -13.56 -8.52
C HIS A 218 5.35 -15.06 -8.42
N ARG A 219 6.42 -15.87 -8.47
CA ARG A 219 6.29 -17.33 -8.33
C ARG A 219 5.67 -17.75 -7.00
N SER A 220 6.01 -17.07 -5.91
CA SER A 220 5.40 -17.37 -4.60
C SER A 220 3.94 -16.96 -4.54
N ILE A 221 3.57 -15.80 -5.10
CA ILE A 221 2.16 -15.37 -5.24
C ILE A 221 1.39 -16.40 -6.07
N ASP A 222 1.94 -16.84 -7.22
CA ASP A 222 1.33 -17.84 -8.09
C ASP A 222 1.12 -19.17 -7.34
N ARG A 223 2.10 -19.61 -6.54
CA ARG A 223 1.96 -20.82 -5.70
C ARG A 223 0.84 -20.70 -4.67
N VAL A 224 0.68 -19.54 -4.03
CA VAL A 224 -0.44 -19.33 -3.10
C VAL A 224 -1.76 -19.36 -3.87
N GLN A 225 -1.82 -18.71 -5.03
CA GLN A 225 -3.00 -18.72 -5.89
C GLN A 225 -3.39 -20.15 -6.30
N GLU A 226 -2.47 -20.92 -6.90
CA GLU A 226 -2.71 -22.31 -7.35
C GLU A 226 -3.11 -23.25 -6.20
N LYS A 227 -2.60 -22.99 -4.99
CA LYS A 227 -2.89 -23.82 -3.82
C LYS A 227 -4.34 -23.64 -3.32
N TYR A 228 -4.88 -22.44 -3.41
CA TYR A 228 -6.18 -22.09 -2.80
C TYR A 228 -7.29 -21.75 -3.79
N PHE A 229 -6.96 -21.54 -5.08
CA PHE A 229 -7.91 -21.18 -6.12
C PHE A 229 -7.68 -22.01 -7.39
N ASP A 230 -8.74 -22.64 -7.89
CA ASP A 230 -8.74 -23.28 -9.21
C ASP A 230 -8.85 -22.22 -10.32
N THR A 231 -9.49 -21.08 -10.02
CA THR A 231 -9.60 -19.93 -10.93
C THR A 231 -9.65 -18.64 -10.13
N LEU A 232 -8.83 -17.65 -10.50
CA LEU A 232 -8.86 -16.29 -9.94
C LEU A 232 -8.83 -15.28 -11.09
N ILE A 233 -10.00 -14.71 -11.44
CA ILE A 233 -10.12 -13.71 -12.51
C ILE A 233 -10.08 -12.31 -11.91
N SER A 234 -10.85 -12.09 -10.84
CA SER A 234 -10.87 -10.85 -10.07
C SER A 234 -11.15 -11.16 -8.59
N PRO A 235 -10.97 -10.20 -7.68
CA PRO A 235 -11.30 -10.38 -6.26
C PRO A 235 -12.75 -10.83 -6.00
N GLU A 236 -13.68 -10.48 -6.88
CA GLU A 236 -15.11 -10.84 -6.81
C GLU A 236 -15.47 -12.08 -7.62
N ARG A 237 -14.55 -12.57 -8.47
CA ARG A 237 -14.78 -13.68 -9.40
C ARG A 237 -13.65 -14.70 -9.29
N PHE A 238 -13.85 -15.66 -8.38
CA PHE A 238 -12.93 -16.75 -8.13
C PHE A 238 -13.66 -18.07 -7.86
N VAL A 239 -12.95 -19.17 -8.07
CA VAL A 239 -13.34 -20.53 -7.67
C VAL A 239 -12.25 -21.06 -6.75
N ILE A 240 -12.63 -21.41 -5.53
CA ILE A 240 -11.70 -21.97 -4.54
C ILE A 240 -11.33 -23.40 -4.92
N SER A 241 -10.10 -23.80 -4.64
CA SER A 241 -9.63 -25.16 -4.92
C SER A 241 -10.27 -26.19 -3.99
N SER A 242 -10.20 -27.47 -4.37
CA SER A 242 -10.59 -28.59 -3.50
C SER A 242 -9.93 -28.51 -2.11
N ARG A 243 -8.67 -28.06 -2.05
CA ARG A 243 -7.93 -27.85 -0.81
C ARG A 243 -8.52 -26.74 0.05
N ALA A 244 -8.84 -25.59 -0.55
CA ALA A 244 -9.47 -24.48 0.16
C ALA A 244 -10.89 -24.83 0.64
N GLY A 245 -11.64 -25.60 -0.17
CA GLY A 245 -12.95 -26.15 0.22
C GLY A 245 -12.85 -27.07 1.43
N ALA A 246 -11.88 -27.99 1.44
CA ALA A 246 -11.62 -28.86 2.59
C ALA A 246 -11.21 -28.08 3.85
N LEU A 247 -10.40 -27.02 3.71
CA LEU A 247 -10.03 -26.16 4.83
C LEU A 247 -11.24 -25.43 5.40
N SER A 248 -12.08 -24.85 4.54
CA SER A 248 -13.31 -24.16 4.93
C SER A 248 -14.25 -25.09 5.70
N ALA A 249 -14.44 -26.32 5.21
CA ALA A 249 -15.25 -27.33 5.87
C ALA A 249 -14.70 -27.71 7.27
N LYS A 250 -13.37 -27.80 7.40
CA LYS A 250 -12.71 -28.07 8.69
C LYS A 250 -12.93 -26.92 9.68
N VAL A 251 -12.74 -25.67 9.26
CA VAL A 251 -12.94 -24.49 10.10
C VAL A 251 -14.42 -24.36 10.52
N ALA A 252 -15.35 -24.56 9.59
CA ALA A 252 -16.79 -24.56 9.90
C ALA A 252 -17.18 -25.65 10.90
N LYS A 253 -16.62 -26.86 10.76
CA LYS A 253 -16.84 -27.96 11.71
C LYS A 253 -16.32 -27.62 13.11
N GLN A 254 -15.16 -26.98 13.21
CA GLN A 254 -14.60 -26.54 14.50
C GLN A 254 -15.44 -25.44 15.16
N ALA A 255 -15.96 -24.50 14.36
CA ALA A 255 -16.86 -23.45 14.85
C ALA A 255 -18.21 -24.00 15.34
N SER A 256 -18.64 -25.17 14.83
CA SER A 256 -19.90 -25.82 15.22
C SER A 256 -19.82 -26.67 16.50
N ILE A 257 -18.64 -26.83 17.10
CA ILE A 257 -18.50 -27.51 18.39
C ILE A 257 -18.77 -26.46 19.48
N PRO A 258 -19.85 -26.59 20.27
CA PRO A 258 -20.10 -25.67 21.37
C PRO A 258 -18.92 -25.69 22.34
N PRO A 259 -18.53 -24.55 22.94
CA PRO A 259 -17.52 -24.54 23.97
C PRO A 259 -17.94 -25.53 25.06
N SER A 260 -17.06 -26.49 25.34
CA SER A 260 -17.26 -27.45 26.43
C SER A 260 -17.54 -26.64 27.69
N MET A 261 -18.78 -26.69 28.18
CA MET A 261 -19.07 -26.28 29.54
C MET A 261 -18.36 -27.30 30.44
N GLU A 262 -17.10 -27.03 30.77
CA GLU A 262 -16.51 -27.61 31.97
C GLU A 262 -17.45 -27.23 33.11
N ALA A 263 -18.16 -28.23 33.61
CA ALA A 263 -19.00 -28.08 34.78
C ALA A 263 -18.14 -27.45 35.89
N PRO A 264 -18.64 -26.41 36.59
CA PRO A 264 -17.92 -25.90 37.74
C PRO A 264 -17.68 -27.07 38.70
N PRO A 265 -16.47 -27.18 39.29
CA PRO A 265 -16.19 -28.22 40.26
C PRO A 265 -17.24 -28.15 41.39
N PRO A 266 -17.71 -29.30 41.89
CA PRO A 266 -18.68 -29.30 42.96
C PRO A 266 -18.07 -28.61 44.19
N TYR A 267 -18.83 -27.67 44.74
CA TYR A 267 -18.56 -27.04 46.03
C TYR A 267 -18.18 -28.09 47.07
N SER A 268 -17.01 -27.92 47.70
CA SER A 268 -16.75 -28.47 49.03
C SER A 268 -16.99 -27.34 50.02
N ASP A 269 -18.13 -27.41 50.70
CA ASP A 269 -18.38 -26.68 51.93
C ASP A 269 -17.40 -27.11 53.03
N LEU A 270 -17.30 -26.23 54.04
CA LEU A 270 -16.60 -26.33 55.33
C LEU A 270 -15.12 -25.88 55.28
N ALA A 271 -14.64 -24.94 56.09
CA ALA A 271 -15.12 -24.53 57.41
C ALA A 271 -14.91 -23.02 57.66
N GLU A 272 -15.93 -22.43 58.27
CA GLU A 272 -15.81 -21.29 59.16
C GLU A 272 -14.65 -21.50 60.15
N THR A 273 -13.76 -20.52 60.24
CA THR A 273 -13.04 -20.27 61.49
C THR A 273 -13.07 -18.78 61.75
N GLU A 274 -13.91 -18.44 62.72
CA GLU A 274 -13.79 -17.23 63.53
C GLU A 274 -12.34 -17.08 64.02
N THR A 275 -11.83 -15.86 64.01
CA THR A 275 -10.91 -15.43 65.06
C THR A 275 -11.03 -13.92 65.28
N THR A 276 -11.76 -13.62 66.34
CA THR A 276 -11.78 -12.33 67.03
C THR A 276 -10.60 -12.25 68.01
N ASN A 277 -10.15 -11.02 68.30
CA ASN A 277 -9.20 -10.57 69.35
C ASN A 277 -7.71 -10.56 68.96
N GLN A 278 -6.86 -9.60 69.36
CA GLN A 278 -6.93 -8.39 70.20
C GLN A 278 -5.58 -7.64 70.04
N LYS A 279 -5.60 -6.33 70.32
CA LYS A 279 -4.53 -5.49 70.95
C LYS A 279 -3.05 -5.92 70.76
N GLU A 280 -2.26 -5.05 70.14
CA GLU A 280 -1.40 -4.03 70.77
C GLU A 280 -0.98 -2.97 69.74
#